data_AF-A0A2D9VED2-F1
#
_entry.id   AF-A0A2D9VED2-F1
#
_cell.length_a   1.000
_cell.length_b   1.000
_cell.length_c   1.000
_cell.angle_alpha   90.00
_cell.angle_beta   90.00
_cell.angle_gamma   90.00
#
_symmetry.space_group_name_H-M   'P 1'
#
loop_
_entity.id
_entity.type
_entity.pdbx_description
1 polymer ?
#
loop_
_entity_poly.entity_id
_entity_poly.type
_entity_poly.pdbx_seq_one_letter_code
_entity_poly.pdbx_strand_id
1 'polypeptide(L)'
;PDAFSVIADDYIIDNNDNNIISISDNFLKFTISNESDYDLLYKYIFTDLLDGSNPLFSYSQGELYISSNSDTLISFPKNFESNLFETQIILSVWPIYHEYALKELEFTVTNNTLLGDANYDGNIDVIDVVLIVNMILGNQELELEVSDLNNDQELNVVDIVLLVNLILSV
;
A
#
# COMPACT_ATOMS: atom_id res chain seq x y z
N PRO A 1 -6.22 17.46 -26.01
CA PRO A 1 -5.88 17.44 -24.57
C PRO A 1 -6.53 16.20 -23.95
N ASP A 2 -5.79 15.44 -23.16
CA ASP A 2 -6.38 14.32 -22.42
C ASP A 2 -7.43 14.89 -21.46
N ALA A 3 -8.61 14.26 -21.37
CA ALA A 3 -9.72 14.82 -20.59
C ALA A 3 -9.57 14.62 -19.07
N PHE A 4 -8.58 13.82 -18.65
CA PHE A 4 -8.29 13.54 -17.25
C PHE A 4 -6.89 12.94 -17.09
N SER A 5 -6.36 12.97 -15.88
CA SER A 5 -5.13 12.26 -15.49
C SER A 5 -5.34 11.39 -14.25
N VAL A 6 -4.44 10.44 -14.05
CA VAL A 6 -4.42 9.55 -12.89
C VAL A 6 -2.98 9.49 -12.41
N ILE A 7 -2.76 9.75 -11.12
CA ILE A 7 -1.45 9.78 -10.47
C ILE A 7 -1.47 8.80 -9.32
N ALA A 8 -0.45 7.94 -9.23
CA ALA A 8 -0.26 7.04 -8.09
C ALA A 8 0.59 7.73 -7.03
N ASP A 9 0.20 7.59 -5.77
CA ASP A 9 1.01 8.03 -4.63
C ASP A 9 2.20 7.05 -4.45
N ASP A 10 3.34 7.55 -3.92
CA ASP A 10 4.56 6.78 -3.65
C ASP A 10 5.13 5.97 -4.84
N TYR A 11 4.87 6.46 -6.06
CA TYR A 11 5.39 5.91 -7.30
C TYR A 11 6.89 6.17 -7.48
N ILE A 12 7.62 5.11 -7.82
CA ILE A 12 9.06 5.11 -8.12
C ILE A 12 9.30 4.30 -9.40
N ILE A 13 10.26 4.73 -10.22
CA ILE A 13 10.76 3.97 -11.36
C ILE A 13 12.06 3.29 -10.94
N ASP A 14 12.14 1.96 -11.05
CA ASP A 14 13.38 1.24 -10.74
C ASP A 14 14.43 1.39 -11.86
N ASN A 15 15.63 0.86 -11.63
CA ASN A 15 16.72 0.93 -12.61
C ASN A 15 16.46 0.13 -13.91
N ASN A 16 15.37 -0.65 -13.96
CA ASN A 16 14.94 -1.44 -15.10
C ASN A 16 13.69 -0.87 -15.79
N ASP A 17 13.31 0.38 -15.48
CA ASP A 17 12.11 1.05 -15.98
C ASP A 17 10.78 0.39 -15.55
N ASN A 18 10.78 -0.40 -14.47
CA ASN A 18 9.55 -0.95 -13.90
C ASN A 18 8.83 0.11 -13.06
N ASN A 19 7.49 0.15 -13.19
CA ASN A 19 6.63 1.00 -12.38
C ASN A 19 6.41 0.36 -11.01
N ILE A 20 7.02 0.91 -9.97
CA ILE A 20 6.94 0.38 -8.61
C ILE A 20 6.19 1.36 -7.70
N ILE A 21 5.35 0.83 -6.83
CA ILE A 21 4.81 1.58 -5.69
C ILE A 21 5.28 0.91 -4.42
N SER A 22 6.03 1.64 -3.60
CA SER A 22 6.46 1.14 -2.29
C SER A 22 5.52 1.67 -1.23
N ILE A 23 4.62 0.82 -0.74
CA ILE A 23 3.68 1.22 0.31
C ILE A 23 4.35 1.08 1.67
N SER A 24 4.36 2.17 2.43
CA SER A 24 4.66 2.20 3.87
C SER A 24 3.37 2.39 4.68
N ASP A 25 2.38 3.06 4.10
CA ASP A 25 1.03 3.19 4.61
C ASP A 25 0.18 1.94 4.37
N ASN A 26 -0.91 1.81 5.13
CA ASN A 26 -1.91 0.75 4.99
C ASN A 26 -2.85 0.88 3.78
N PHE A 27 -2.63 1.88 2.93
CA PHE A 27 -3.48 2.18 1.80
C PHE A 27 -2.66 2.47 0.55
N LEU A 28 -3.03 1.83 -0.55
CA LEU A 28 -2.60 2.23 -1.88
C LEU A 28 -3.52 3.33 -2.40
N LYS A 29 -2.98 4.47 -2.82
CA LYS A 29 -3.75 5.68 -3.14
C LYS A 29 -3.49 6.14 -4.57
N PHE A 30 -4.56 6.62 -5.21
CA PHE A 30 -4.49 7.24 -6.53
C PHE A 30 -5.31 8.52 -6.56
N THR A 31 -4.74 9.56 -7.15
CA THR A 31 -5.44 10.81 -7.44
C THR A 31 -5.92 10.80 -8.89
N ILE A 32 -7.23 11.01 -9.09
CA ILE A 32 -7.84 11.13 -10.42
C ILE A 32 -8.26 12.60 -10.62
N SER A 33 -7.75 13.22 -11.66
CA SER A 33 -7.95 14.63 -11.97
C SER A 33 -8.81 14.78 -13.22
N ASN A 34 -9.98 15.40 -13.10
CA ASN A 34 -10.81 15.77 -14.25
C ASN A 34 -10.30 17.12 -14.81
N GLU A 35 -9.59 17.06 -15.93
CA GLU A 35 -9.01 18.23 -16.61
C GLU A 35 -9.97 18.84 -17.64
N SER A 36 -11.22 18.37 -17.67
CA SER A 36 -12.24 18.90 -18.58
C SER A 36 -13.04 20.05 -17.99
N ASP A 37 -13.64 20.84 -18.87
CA ASP A 37 -14.57 21.93 -18.51
C ASP A 37 -15.98 21.43 -18.12
N TYR A 38 -16.16 20.12 -17.93
CA TYR A 38 -17.44 19.49 -17.60
C TYR A 38 -17.32 18.60 -16.37
N ASP A 39 -18.42 18.49 -15.61
CA ASP A 39 -18.52 17.48 -14.57
C ASP A 39 -18.75 16.11 -15.22
N LEU A 40 -17.96 15.13 -14.81
CA LEU A 40 -17.95 13.82 -15.44
C LEU A 40 -18.11 12.72 -14.40
N LEU A 41 -18.82 11.67 -14.81
CA LEU A 41 -18.91 10.42 -14.07
C LEU A 41 -17.88 9.44 -14.64
N TYR A 42 -17.00 8.96 -13.78
CA TYR A 42 -15.95 8.00 -14.09
C TYR A 42 -16.32 6.64 -13.53
N LYS A 43 -15.75 5.60 -14.13
CA LYS A 43 -15.74 4.25 -13.60
C LYS A 43 -14.30 3.83 -13.37
N TYR A 44 -14.06 3.10 -12.29
CA TYR A 44 -12.79 2.43 -12.05
C TYR A 44 -12.98 0.93 -11.83
N ILE A 45 -11.96 0.17 -12.21
CA ILE A 45 -11.76 -1.23 -11.84
C ILE A 45 -10.33 -1.37 -11.32
N PHE A 46 -10.19 -1.99 -10.16
CA PHE A 46 -8.92 -2.25 -9.50
C PHE A 46 -8.81 -3.75 -9.22
N THR A 47 -7.71 -4.34 -9.65
CA THR A 47 -7.46 -5.79 -9.56
C THR A 47 -6.05 -6.05 -9.07
N ASP A 48 -5.92 -6.93 -8.08
CA ASP A 48 -4.66 -7.61 -7.75
C ASP A 48 -4.54 -8.84 -8.65
N LEU A 49 -3.43 -8.97 -9.37
CA LEU A 49 -3.22 -10.03 -10.36
C LEU A 49 -2.86 -11.38 -9.75
N LEU A 50 -2.62 -11.44 -8.45
CA LEU A 50 -2.35 -12.70 -7.78
C LEU A 50 -3.59 -13.61 -7.75
N ASP A 51 -3.48 -14.77 -8.38
CA ASP A 51 -4.52 -15.81 -8.38
C ASP A 51 -4.32 -16.75 -7.17
N GLY A 52 -5.24 -16.74 -6.20
CA GLY A 52 -5.11 -17.56 -4.99
C GLY A 52 -5.93 -17.08 -3.77
N SER A 53 -5.66 -17.68 -2.61
CA SER A 53 -6.50 -17.52 -1.40
C SER A 53 -6.35 -16.19 -0.65
N ASN A 54 -5.33 -15.36 -0.97
CA ASN A 54 -5.01 -14.21 -0.12
C ASN A 54 -4.20 -13.09 -0.83
N PRO A 55 -4.79 -12.38 -1.80
CA PRO A 55 -4.14 -11.25 -2.46
C PRO A 55 -3.85 -10.10 -1.48
N LEU A 56 -2.86 -9.27 -1.82
CA LEU A 56 -2.47 -8.12 -0.99
C LEU A 56 -3.55 -7.02 -1.05
N PHE A 57 -4.26 -6.93 -2.16
CA PHE A 57 -5.44 -6.08 -2.29
C PHE A 57 -6.66 -6.83 -2.82
N SER A 58 -7.84 -6.44 -2.35
CA SER A 58 -9.09 -6.99 -2.85
C SER A 58 -9.50 -6.33 -4.18
N TYR A 59 -10.13 -7.11 -5.05
CA TYR A 59 -10.83 -6.57 -6.22
C TYR A 59 -11.83 -5.48 -5.80
N SER A 60 -11.82 -4.37 -6.53
CA SER A 60 -12.72 -3.24 -6.27
C SER A 60 -13.13 -2.58 -7.57
N GLN A 61 -14.40 -2.18 -7.67
CA GLN A 61 -14.89 -1.36 -8.77
C GLN A 61 -15.90 -0.35 -8.24
N GLY A 62 -16.02 0.78 -8.92
CA GLY A 62 -16.96 1.82 -8.52
C GLY A 62 -17.08 2.93 -9.53
N GLU A 63 -17.95 3.88 -9.21
CA GLU A 63 -18.18 5.09 -10.00
C GLU A 63 -17.81 6.32 -9.18
N LEU A 64 -17.25 7.34 -9.83
CA LEU A 64 -16.77 8.57 -9.21
C LEU A 64 -17.33 9.76 -9.96
N TYR A 65 -18.02 10.65 -9.25
CA TYR A 65 -18.42 11.93 -9.82
C TYR A 65 -17.34 12.96 -9.52
N ILE A 66 -16.70 13.50 -10.56
CA ILE A 66 -15.60 14.46 -10.44
C ILE A 66 -16.01 15.74 -11.15
N SER A 67 -16.03 16.85 -10.42
CA SER A 67 -16.37 18.16 -10.98
C SER A 67 -15.31 18.60 -11.98
N SER A 68 -15.67 19.52 -12.88
CA SER A 68 -14.73 20.13 -13.80
C SER A 68 -13.51 20.70 -13.09
N ASN A 69 -12.32 20.48 -13.66
CA ASN A 69 -11.03 20.99 -13.15
C ASN A 69 -10.80 20.67 -11.66
N SER A 70 -11.19 19.46 -11.22
CA SER A 70 -11.07 19.02 -9.83
C SER A 70 -10.51 17.60 -9.72
N ASP A 71 -10.03 17.28 -8.53
CA ASP A 71 -9.39 16.01 -8.22
C ASP A 71 -10.23 15.21 -7.22
N THR A 72 -10.11 13.89 -7.27
CA THR A 72 -10.58 12.99 -6.22
C THR A 72 -9.51 11.97 -5.87
N LEU A 73 -9.46 11.59 -4.60
CA LEU A 73 -8.61 10.51 -4.11
C LEU A 73 -9.41 9.20 -4.06
N ILE A 74 -8.82 8.12 -4.53
CA ILE A 74 -9.29 6.75 -4.27
C ILE A 74 -8.21 5.99 -3.50
N SER A 75 -8.62 5.13 -2.58
CA SER A 75 -7.73 4.39 -1.71
C SER A 75 -8.15 2.93 -1.59
N PHE A 76 -7.19 2.02 -1.68
CA PHE A 76 -7.38 0.58 -1.54
C PHE A 76 -6.64 0.10 -0.28
N PRO A 77 -7.36 -0.42 0.73
CA PRO A 77 -6.73 -0.91 1.94
C PRO A 77 -5.90 -2.17 1.66
N LYS A 78 -4.74 -2.26 2.30
CA LYS A 78 -3.92 -3.47 2.34
C LYS A 78 -4.68 -4.59 3.09
N ASN A 79 -4.56 -5.81 2.59
CA ASN A 79 -4.99 -7.00 3.30
C ASN A 79 -3.91 -7.45 4.29
N PHE A 80 -4.11 -7.18 5.57
CA PHE A 80 -3.15 -7.51 6.64
C PHE A 80 -2.96 -9.00 6.87
N GLU A 81 -3.90 -9.84 6.41
CA GLU A 81 -3.75 -11.29 6.50
C GLU A 81 -2.78 -11.81 5.42
N SER A 82 -2.39 -10.99 4.43
CA SER A 82 -1.53 -11.38 3.31
C SER A 82 -0.04 -11.29 3.68
N ASN A 83 0.67 -12.40 3.49
CA ASN A 83 2.13 -12.48 3.70
C ASN A 83 2.93 -12.11 2.44
N LEU A 84 2.35 -11.33 1.53
CA LEU A 84 2.98 -10.97 0.26
C LEU A 84 3.81 -9.70 0.43
N PHE A 85 5.08 -9.79 0.05
CA PHE A 85 6.01 -8.66 -0.04
C PHE A 85 5.87 -7.89 -1.34
N GLU A 86 5.38 -8.55 -2.38
CA GLU A 86 5.25 -7.99 -3.72
C GLU A 86 3.99 -8.55 -4.38
N THR A 87 3.26 -7.69 -5.09
CA THR A 87 2.20 -8.11 -6.00
C THR A 87 2.17 -7.22 -7.23
N GLN A 88 1.46 -7.64 -8.27
CA GLN A 88 1.14 -6.80 -9.42
C GLN A 88 -0.32 -6.40 -9.37
N ILE A 89 -0.60 -5.12 -9.63
CA ILE A 89 -1.95 -4.58 -9.67
C ILE A 89 -2.23 -3.91 -11.01
N ILE A 90 -3.52 -3.88 -11.38
CA ILE A 90 -4.02 -3.10 -12.50
C ILE A 90 -5.13 -2.17 -12.02
N LEU A 91 -5.00 -0.89 -12.35
CA LEU A 91 -6.05 0.12 -12.20
C LEU A 91 -6.50 0.61 -13.59
N SER A 92 -7.77 0.38 -13.90
CA SER A 92 -8.44 0.86 -15.11
C SER A 92 -9.41 1.98 -14.76
N VAL A 93 -9.27 3.16 -15.39
CA VAL A 93 -10.15 4.33 -15.15
C VAL A 93 -10.60 4.93 -16.47
N TRP A 94 -11.89 5.27 -16.59
CA TRP A 94 -12.45 5.94 -17.77
C TRP A 94 -13.71 6.76 -17.43
N PRO A 95 -14.01 7.84 -18.17
CA PRO A 95 -15.31 8.49 -18.11
C PRO A 95 -16.39 7.57 -18.72
N ILE A 96 -17.54 7.39 -18.05
CA ILE A 96 -18.57 6.42 -18.45
C ILE A 96 -19.09 6.63 -19.87
N TYR A 97 -19.20 7.88 -20.31
CA TYR A 97 -19.68 8.22 -21.66
C TYR A 97 -18.55 8.37 -22.69
N HIS A 98 -17.31 8.11 -22.30
CA HIS A 98 -16.12 8.24 -23.13
C HIS A 98 -15.15 7.07 -22.88
N GLU A 99 -15.63 5.82 -23.05
CA GLU A 99 -14.85 4.61 -22.80
C GLU A 99 -13.54 4.53 -23.61
N TYR A 100 -13.48 5.19 -24.77
CA TYR A 100 -12.26 5.27 -25.58
C TYR A 100 -11.10 6.01 -24.89
N ALA A 101 -11.38 6.77 -23.82
CA ALA A 101 -10.38 7.47 -23.02
C ALA A 101 -9.83 6.62 -21.87
N LEU A 102 -10.06 5.30 -21.89
CA LEU A 102 -9.54 4.35 -20.90
C LEU A 102 -8.05 4.56 -20.63
N LYS A 103 -7.71 4.72 -19.35
CA LYS A 103 -6.35 4.63 -18.83
C LYS A 103 -6.23 3.35 -18.03
N GLU A 104 -5.27 2.53 -18.43
CA GLU A 104 -4.89 1.31 -17.74
C GLU A 104 -3.49 1.50 -17.18
N LEU A 105 -3.34 1.33 -15.87
CA LEU A 105 -2.10 1.51 -15.14
C LEU A 105 -1.74 0.20 -14.47
N GLU A 106 -0.51 -0.25 -14.71
CA GLU A 106 0.05 -1.47 -14.13
C GLU A 106 1.24 -1.10 -13.25
N PHE A 107 1.23 -1.61 -12.02
CA PHE A 107 2.28 -1.38 -11.03
C PHE A 107 2.66 -2.69 -10.34
N THR A 108 3.96 -2.84 -10.09
CA THR A 108 4.45 -3.73 -9.05
C THR A 108 4.36 -3.00 -7.73
N VAL A 109 3.59 -3.52 -6.78
CA VAL A 109 3.49 -2.97 -5.43
C VAL A 109 4.37 -3.78 -4.50
N THR A 110 5.32 -3.11 -3.84
CA THR A 110 6.12 -3.72 -2.77
C THR A 110 5.60 -3.28 -1.42
N ASN A 111 5.22 -4.26 -0.59
CA ASN A 111 4.90 -4.07 0.81
C ASN A 111 6.23 -4.01 1.58
N ASN A 112 6.75 -2.81 1.79
CA ASN A 112 7.89 -2.64 2.66
C ASN A 112 7.38 -2.76 4.09
N THR A 113 7.52 -3.95 4.67
CA THR A 113 7.35 -4.14 6.10
C THR A 113 8.43 -3.31 6.80
N LEU A 114 8.00 -2.37 7.64
CA LEU A 114 8.91 -1.53 8.39
C LEU A 114 9.44 -2.35 9.55
N LEU A 115 10.73 -2.68 9.52
CA LEU A 115 11.38 -3.41 10.63
C LEU A 115 11.14 -2.68 11.95
N GLY A 116 10.53 -3.35 12.91
CA GLY A 116 10.16 -2.80 14.21
C GLY A 116 8.71 -2.30 14.32
N ASP A 117 7.96 -2.21 13.22
CA ASP A 117 6.51 -1.92 13.21
C ASP A 117 5.74 -3.23 13.39
N ALA A 118 5.42 -3.57 14.63
CA ALA A 118 4.81 -4.85 15.01
C ALA A 118 3.27 -4.81 14.95
N ASN A 119 2.66 -3.64 14.75
CA ASN A 119 1.22 -3.50 14.56
C ASN A 119 0.82 -3.13 13.12
N TYR A 120 1.81 -2.94 12.24
CA TYR A 120 1.64 -2.53 10.86
C TYR A 120 0.88 -1.21 10.71
N ASP A 121 1.05 -0.26 11.63
CA ASP A 121 0.39 1.05 11.55
C ASP A 121 1.21 2.12 10.81
N GLY A 122 2.43 1.76 10.39
CA GLY A 122 3.36 2.61 9.68
C GLY A 122 4.23 3.49 10.58
N ASN A 123 4.02 3.44 11.90
CA ASN A 123 4.86 4.12 12.88
C ASN A 123 5.66 3.11 13.69
N ILE A 124 6.85 3.52 14.13
CA ILE A 124 7.65 2.75 15.07
C ILE A 124 7.62 3.49 16.41
N ASP A 125 6.87 2.96 17.37
CA ASP A 125 6.71 3.57 18.68
C ASP A 125 6.62 2.56 19.84
N VAL A 126 6.20 3.03 21.01
CA VAL A 126 6.14 2.21 22.23
C VAL A 126 5.10 1.10 22.16
N ILE A 127 4.11 1.21 21.28
CA ILE A 127 3.09 0.18 21.05
C ILE A 127 3.76 -1.06 20.45
N ASP A 128 4.70 -0.89 19.51
CA ASP A 128 5.45 -2.00 18.92
C ASP A 128 6.29 -2.73 19.96
N VAL A 129 6.94 -1.98 20.86
CA VAL A 129 7.71 -2.56 21.98
C VAL A 129 6.81 -3.48 22.83
N VAL A 130 5.59 -3.04 23.13
CA VAL A 130 4.63 -3.84 23.92
C VAL A 130 4.25 -5.13 23.18
N LEU A 131 4.03 -5.06 21.87
CA LEU A 131 3.69 -6.23 21.06
C LEU A 131 4.84 -7.22 20.99
N ILE A 132 6.05 -6.76 20.69
CA ILE A 132 7.23 -7.64 20.64
C ILE A 132 7.50 -8.27 22.01
N VAL A 133 7.32 -7.54 23.12
CA VAL A 133 7.41 -8.14 24.46
C VAL A 133 6.36 -9.25 24.66
N ASN A 134 5.14 -9.06 24.18
CA ASN A 134 4.11 -10.12 24.24
C ASN A 134 4.49 -11.34 23.41
N MET A 135 5.11 -11.15 22.25
CA MET A 135 5.64 -12.23 21.41
C MET A 135 6.75 -13.00 22.15
N ILE A 136 7.73 -12.30 22.74
CA ILE A 136 8.82 -12.89 23.55
C ILE A 136 8.27 -13.69 24.74
N LEU A 137 7.22 -13.19 25.39
CA LEU A 137 6.58 -13.86 26.53
C LEU A 137 5.65 -15.02 26.13
N GLY A 138 5.43 -15.24 24.84
CA GLY A 138 4.51 -16.28 24.33
C GLY A 138 3.03 -15.96 24.54
N ASN A 139 2.70 -14.69 24.76
CA ASN A 139 1.31 -14.20 24.86
C ASN A 139 0.72 -13.83 23.50
N GLN A 140 1.55 -13.80 22.45
CA GLN A 140 1.20 -13.52 21.07
C GLN A 140 1.99 -14.44 20.14
N GLU A 141 1.50 -14.67 18.92
CA GLU A 141 2.21 -15.41 17.88
C GLU A 141 3.53 -14.70 17.50
N LEU A 142 4.57 -15.49 17.27
CA LEU A 142 5.90 -14.96 16.90
C LEU A 142 5.88 -14.49 15.45
N GLU A 143 6.32 -13.26 15.24
CA GLU A 143 6.40 -12.66 13.91
C GLU A 143 7.81 -12.13 13.64
N LEU A 144 8.73 -13.07 13.40
CA LEU A 144 10.17 -12.77 13.28
C LEU A 144 10.47 -11.76 12.17
N GLU A 145 9.64 -11.70 11.12
CA GLU A 145 9.88 -10.85 9.96
C GLU A 145 9.99 -9.35 10.31
N VAL A 146 9.14 -8.85 11.21
CA VAL A 146 9.17 -7.44 11.65
C VAL A 146 9.85 -7.25 12.99
N SER A 147 9.97 -8.32 13.79
CA SER A 147 10.41 -8.23 15.18
C SER A 147 11.85 -8.66 15.43
N ASP A 148 12.47 -9.46 14.55
CA ASP A 148 13.90 -9.81 14.60
C ASP A 148 14.73 -8.69 13.95
N LEU A 149 15.25 -7.79 14.78
CA LEU A 149 15.91 -6.57 14.32
C LEU A 149 17.39 -6.77 14.02
N ASN A 150 17.97 -7.90 14.43
CA ASN A 150 19.37 -8.23 14.16
C ASN A 150 19.54 -9.40 13.16
N ASN A 151 18.42 -9.98 12.69
CA ASN A 151 18.35 -11.13 11.79
C ASN A 151 19.10 -12.37 12.29
N ASP A 152 19.12 -12.60 13.62
CA ASP A 152 19.75 -13.78 14.22
C ASP A 152 18.79 -14.97 14.37
N GLN A 153 17.53 -14.81 13.94
CA GLN A 153 16.43 -15.77 14.01
C GLN A 153 15.94 -16.06 15.43
N GLU A 154 16.34 -15.26 16.43
CA GLU A 154 15.90 -15.36 17.82
C GLU A 154 15.24 -14.06 18.29
N LEU A 155 13.92 -14.10 18.54
CA LEU A 155 13.25 -12.95 19.15
C LEU A 155 13.51 -12.87 20.65
N ASN A 156 14.29 -11.88 21.10
CA ASN A 156 14.65 -11.73 22.49
C ASN A 156 14.86 -10.26 22.94
N VAL A 157 15.45 -10.06 24.11
CA VAL A 157 15.67 -8.72 24.69
C VAL A 157 16.60 -7.84 23.84
N VAL A 158 17.46 -8.44 23.01
CA VAL A 158 18.34 -7.71 22.08
C VAL A 158 17.51 -6.93 21.06
N ASP A 159 16.45 -7.53 20.51
CA ASP A 159 15.54 -6.86 19.58
C ASP A 159 14.84 -5.68 20.24
N ILE A 160 14.36 -5.85 21.47
CA ILE A 160 13.77 -4.73 22.24
C ILE A 160 14.74 -3.57 22.40
N VAL A 161 16.02 -3.84 22.67
CA VAL A 161 17.04 -2.79 22.79
C VAL A 161 17.26 -2.09 21.45
N LEU A 162 17.29 -2.83 20.34
CA LEU A 162 17.41 -2.27 18.99
C LEU A 162 16.19 -1.41 18.63
N LEU A 163 14.99 -1.88 18.94
CA LEU A 163 13.75 -1.16 18.70
C LEU A 163 13.71 0.16 19.48
N VAL A 164 14.03 0.13 20.77
CA VAL A 164 14.08 1.36 21.59
C VAL A 164 15.12 2.34 21.05
N ASN A 165 16.28 1.86 20.61
CA ASN A 165 17.28 2.72 19.99
C ASN A 165 16.77 3.36 18.69
N LEU A 166 16.01 2.61 17.89
CA LEU A 166 15.39 3.11 16.66
C LEU A 166 14.40 4.25 16.99
N ILE A 167 13.48 4.01 17.94
CA ILE A 167 12.49 5.01 18.41
C ILE A 167 13.16 6.31 18.90
N LEU A 168 14.27 6.19 19.64
CA LEU A 168 14.98 7.35 20.19
C LEU A 168 15.88 8.08 19.19
N SER A 169 16.11 7.50 18.00
CA SER A 169 16.95 8.09 16.95
C SER A 169 16.16 8.94 15.95
N VAL A 170 14.84 8.99 16.08
CA VAL A 170 13.92 9.78 15.25
C VAL A 170 13.67 11.16 15.84
#